data_AF-A0A2C1Z0T6-F1
#
_entry.id   AF-A0A2C1Z0T6-F1
#
_cell.length_a   1.000
_cell.length_b   1.000
_cell.length_c   1.000
_cell.angle_alpha   90.00
_cell.angle_beta   90.00
_cell.angle_gamma   90.00
#
_symmetry.space_group_name_H-M   'P 1'
#
loop_
_entity.id
_entity.type
_entity.pdbx_description
1 polymer ?
#
loop_
_entity_poly.entity_id
_entity_poly.type
_entity_poly.pdbx_seq_one_letter_code
_entity_poly.pdbx_strand_id
1 'polypeptide(L)'
;MIASWKKAFHEGGVEGLNKHKGRPPMSNKDKNKRNTEEKEMTYEQKLERENELLRLEVEYLKKLRAFQMDPEGYLEKHKQRYHSNSKKPSN
;
A
#
# COMPACT_ATOMS: atom_id res chain seq x y z
N MET A 1 -12.17 17.83 -11.90
CA MET A 1 -11.46 16.53 -11.99
C MET A 1 -11.33 15.83 -10.64
N ILE A 2 -10.86 16.50 -9.57
CA ILE A 2 -10.76 15.90 -8.22
C ILE A 2 -12.11 15.83 -7.48
N ALA A 3 -12.97 16.84 -7.64
CA ALA A 3 -14.28 16.89 -6.97
C ALA A 3 -15.20 15.72 -7.37
N SER A 4 -15.17 15.31 -8.64
CA SER A 4 -15.94 14.17 -9.14
C SER A 4 -15.46 12.83 -8.55
N TRP A 5 -14.16 12.68 -8.32
CA TRP A 5 -13.59 11.50 -7.66
C TRP A 5 -14.01 11.43 -6.19
N LYS A 6 -13.92 12.56 -5.47
CA LYS A 6 -14.38 12.62 -4.08
C LYS A 6 -15.86 12.26 -3.95
N LYS A 7 -16.70 12.78 -4.84
CA LYS A 7 -18.14 12.47 -4.87
C LYS A 7 -18.39 10.98 -5.15
N ALA A 8 -17.76 10.42 -6.18
CA ALA A 8 -17.92 9.00 -6.52
C ALA A 8 -17.47 8.05 -5.39
N PHE A 9 -16.42 8.43 -4.66
CA PHE A 9 -15.95 7.68 -3.49
C PHE A 9 -16.92 7.78 -2.30
N HIS A 10 -17.49 8.95 -2.02
CA HIS A 10 -18.48 9.09 -0.93
C HIS A 10 -19.78 8.35 -1.22
N GLU A 11 -20.21 8.31 -2.48
CA GLU A 11 -21.47 7.67 -2.88
C GLU A 11 -21.35 6.14 -3.06
N GLY A 12 -20.21 5.65 -3.55
CA GLY A 12 -20.05 4.23 -3.93
C GLY A 12 -18.81 3.55 -3.37
N GLY A 13 -18.09 4.18 -2.44
CA GLY A 13 -16.84 3.65 -1.89
C GLY A 13 -15.79 3.40 -2.98
N VAL A 14 -14.99 2.35 -2.78
CA VAL A 14 -13.94 1.93 -3.73
C VAL A 14 -14.54 1.46 -5.06
N GLU A 15 -15.68 0.78 -5.04
CA GLU A 15 -16.39 0.33 -6.24
C GLU A 15 -16.89 1.51 -7.09
N GLY A 16 -17.26 2.62 -6.46
CA GLY A 16 -17.69 3.86 -7.11
C GLY A 16 -16.62 4.47 -8.02
N LEU A 17 -15.34 4.22 -7.73
CA LEU A 17 -14.20 4.67 -8.55
C LEU A 17 -13.87 3.70 -9.69
N ASN A 18 -14.33 2.44 -9.61
CA ASN A 18 -14.04 1.38 -10.59
C ASN A 18 -15.07 1.32 -11.73
N LYS A 19 -15.84 2.40 -11.93
CA LYS A 19 -16.85 2.47 -12.99
C LYS A 19 -16.16 2.62 -14.36
N HIS A 20 -16.40 1.67 -15.25
CA HIS A 20 -15.93 1.75 -16.64
C HIS A 20 -16.50 3.01 -17.31
N LYS A 21 -15.61 3.93 -17.72
CA LYS A 21 -16.00 5.13 -18.45
C LYS A 21 -16.14 4.78 -19.94
N GLY A 22 -17.35 4.94 -20.50
CA GLY A 22 -17.60 4.75 -21.94
C GLY A 22 -18.78 3.84 -22.25
N ARG A 23 -18.88 3.38 -23.51
CA ARG A 23 -19.95 2.48 -23.98
C ARG A 23 -19.81 1.11 -23.30
N PRO A 24 -20.90 0.50 -22.80
CA PRO A 24 -20.84 -0.84 -22.23
C PRO A 24 -20.32 -1.84 -23.27
N PRO A 25 -19.53 -2.84 -22.84
CA PRO A 25 -19.08 -3.88 -23.75
C PRO A 25 -20.31 -4.59 -24.35
N MET A 26 -20.32 -4.79 -25.66
CA MET A 26 -21.33 -5.65 -26.27
C MET A 26 -21.20 -7.05 -25.67
N SER A 27 -22.35 -7.68 -25.40
CA SER A 27 -22.48 -9.02 -24.84
C SER A 27 -21.76 -10.05 -25.74
N ASN A 28 -20.46 -10.21 -25.55
CA ASN A 28 -19.77 -11.42 -25.90
C ASN A 28 -19.81 -12.29 -24.65
N LYS A 29 -20.81 -13.17 -24.61
CA LYS A 29 -20.74 -14.44 -23.90
C LYS A 29 -19.36 -15.03 -24.24
N ASP A 30 -18.63 -15.45 -23.24
CA ASP A 30 -17.22 -15.91 -23.32
C ASP A 30 -16.18 -14.80 -23.21
N LYS A 31 -16.24 -14.03 -22.12
CA LYS A 31 -15.00 -13.68 -21.44
C LYS A 31 -15.02 -14.42 -20.13
N ASN A 32 -14.22 -15.48 -20.11
CA ASN A 32 -13.73 -16.16 -18.92
C ASN A 32 -13.88 -15.21 -17.75
N LYS A 33 -14.92 -15.47 -16.96
CA LYS A 33 -14.88 -15.16 -15.55
C LYS A 33 -13.68 -15.96 -15.09
N ARG A 34 -12.48 -15.37 -15.24
CA ARG A 34 -11.48 -15.42 -14.19
C ARG A 34 -12.24 -14.80 -13.03
N ASN A 35 -13.12 -15.62 -12.44
CA ASN A 35 -13.14 -15.77 -11.02
C ASN A 35 -11.66 -15.78 -10.73
N THR A 36 -11.16 -14.64 -10.26
CA THR A 36 -10.18 -14.69 -9.21
C THR A 36 -10.84 -15.64 -8.22
N GLU A 37 -10.65 -16.94 -8.45
CA GLU A 37 -10.62 -17.91 -7.42
C GLU A 37 -9.65 -17.22 -6.48
N GLU A 38 -10.22 -16.58 -5.45
CA GLU A 38 -9.57 -16.55 -4.17
C GLU A 38 -9.15 -18.00 -3.98
N LYS A 39 -7.96 -18.35 -4.48
CA LYS A 39 -7.34 -19.62 -4.20
C LYS A 39 -7.33 -19.59 -2.71
N GLU A 40 -8.22 -20.36 -2.09
CA GLU A 40 -8.33 -20.44 -0.66
C GLU A 40 -6.91 -20.71 -0.19
N MET A 41 -6.29 -19.70 0.42
CA MET A 41 -4.89 -19.79 0.79
C MET A 41 -4.78 -21.06 1.61
N THR A 42 -3.82 -21.91 1.27
CA THR A 42 -3.57 -23.11 2.08
C THR A 42 -3.31 -22.66 3.51
N TYR A 43 -3.63 -23.52 4.47
CA TYR A 43 -3.46 -23.20 5.89
C TYR A 43 -2.04 -22.66 6.20
N GLU A 44 -1.03 -23.23 5.56
CA GLU A 44 0.37 -22.79 5.63
C GLU A 44 0.57 -21.35 5.12
N GLN A 45 0.02 -21.01 3.94
CA GLN A 45 0.11 -19.66 3.38
C GLN A 45 -0.57 -18.61 4.28
N LYS A 46 -1.68 -18.97 4.93
CA LYS A 46 -2.35 -18.09 5.91
C LYS A 46 -1.44 -17.82 7.12
N LEU A 47 -0.83 -18.88 7.66
CA LEU A 47 0.12 -18.80 8.77
C LEU A 47 1.37 -17.99 8.42
N GLU A 48 1.91 -18.14 7.21
CA GLU A 48 3.07 -17.37 6.76
C GLU A 48 2.73 -15.88 6.69
N ARG A 49 1.57 -15.53 6.12
CA ARG A 49 1.09 -14.15 6.06
C ARG A 49 0.86 -13.55 7.44
N GLU A 50 0.26 -14.32 8.35
CA GLU A 50 0.06 -13.89 9.73
C GLU A 50 1.40 -13.69 10.46
N ASN A 51 2.36 -14.59 10.27
CA ASN A 51 3.71 -14.43 10.82
C ASN A 51 4.42 -13.19 10.28
N GLU A 52 4.29 -12.89 8.98
CA GLU A 52 4.82 -11.67 8.39
C GLU A 52 4.19 -10.42 9.02
N LEU A 53 2.86 -10.40 9.14
CA LEU A 53 2.13 -9.31 9.78
C LEU A 53 2.57 -9.09 11.24
N LEU A 54 2.68 -10.18 12.01
CA LEU A 54 3.15 -10.14 13.40
C LEU A 54 4.60 -9.66 13.50
N ARG A 55 5.47 -10.03 12.56
CA ARG A 55 6.85 -9.52 12.52
C ARG A 55 6.87 -8.01 12.32
N LEU A 56 6.06 -7.49 11.40
CA LEU A 56 5.93 -6.06 11.16
C LEU A 56 5.40 -5.32 12.40
N GLU A 57 4.39 -5.87 13.07
CA GLU A 57 3.84 -5.29 14.30
C GLU A 57 4.88 -5.27 15.43
N VAL A 58 5.59 -6.37 15.64
CA VAL A 58 6.66 -6.45 16.65
C VAL A 58 7.77 -5.46 16.35
N GLU A 59 8.19 -5.31 15.09
CA GLU A 59 9.18 -4.28 14.72
C GLU A 59 8.67 -2.87 14.97
N TYR A 60 7.41 -2.59 14.62
CA TYR A 60 6.80 -1.29 14.84
C TYR A 60 6.75 -0.94 16.34
N LEU A 61 6.33 -1.87 17.19
CA LEU A 61 6.29 -1.68 18.64
C LEU A 61 7.69 -1.48 19.23
N LYS A 62 8.71 -2.18 18.72
CA LYS A 62 10.11 -1.95 19.13
C LYS A 62 10.58 -0.55 18.76
N LYS A 63 10.28 -0.10 17.54
CA LYS A 63 10.58 1.26 17.06
C LYS A 63 9.88 2.32 17.89
N LEU A 64 8.59 2.12 18.19
CA LEU A 64 7.81 3.02 19.03
C LEU A 64 8.36 3.10 20.45
N ARG A 65 8.68 1.96 21.08
CA ARG A 65 9.29 1.92 22.42
C ARG A 65 10.63 2.66 22.42
N ALA A 66 11.48 2.42 21.42
CA ALA A 66 12.77 3.09 21.31
C ALA A 66 12.62 4.61 21.13
N PHE A 67 11.60 5.05 20.39
CA PHE A 67 11.26 6.47 20.25
C PHE A 67 10.75 7.08 21.56
N GLN A 68 9.93 6.37 22.33
CA GLN A 68 9.45 6.85 23.63
C GLN A 68 10.57 6.95 24.67
N MET A 69 11.54 6.04 24.65
CA MET A 69 12.68 6.04 25.58
C MET A 69 13.68 7.17 25.29
N ASP A 70 13.98 7.43 24.03
CA ASP A 70 14.90 8.51 23.62
C ASP A 70 14.43 9.11 22.28
N PRO A 71 13.54 10.11 22.31
CA PRO A 71 12.99 10.70 21.10
C PRO A 71 14.07 11.35 20.23
N GLU A 72 14.99 12.09 20.84
CA GLU A 72 15.96 12.91 20.11
C GLU A 72 17.04 12.04 19.46
N GLY A 73 17.61 11.09 20.19
CA GLY A 73 18.57 10.14 19.63
C GLY A 73 17.92 9.16 18.65
N TYR A 74 16.65 8.80 18.84
CA TYR A 74 15.90 8.01 17.87
C TYR A 74 15.66 8.74 16.56
N LEU A 75 15.35 10.04 16.59
CA LEU A 75 15.21 10.83 15.37
C LEU A 75 16.56 11.01 14.69
N GLU A 76 17.61 11.36 15.43
CA GLU A 76 18.93 11.61 14.85
C GLU A 76 19.49 10.40 14.08
N LYS A 77 19.33 9.18 14.61
CA LYS A 77 19.79 7.96 13.92
C LYS A 77 18.97 7.58 12.67
N HIS A 78 17.71 8.02 12.59
CA HIS A 78 16.82 7.74 11.46
C HIS A 78 16.66 8.92 10.49
N LYS A 79 17.33 10.04 10.74
CA LYS A 79 17.42 11.13 9.76
C LYS A 79 18.11 10.58 8.52
N GLN A 80 17.34 10.45 7.44
CA GLN A 80 17.90 10.18 6.12
C GLN A 80 18.77 11.38 5.76
N ARG A 81 20.09 11.22 5.91
CA ARG A 81 21.05 12.21 5.41
C ARG A 81 21.00 12.12 3.90
N TYR A 82 20.23 13.00 3.29
CA TYR A 82 20.28 13.23 1.86
C TYR A 82 21.73 13.64 1.52
N HIS A 83 22.47 12.71 0.92
CA HIS A 83 23.77 13.02 0.37
C HIS A 83 23.52 13.91 -0.84
N SER A 84 23.67 15.21 -0.64
CA SER A 84 23.62 16.17 -1.74
C SER A 84 24.86 15.95 -2.59
N ASN A 85 24.69 15.30 -3.74
CA ASN A 85 25.75 15.15 -4.74
C ASN A 85 26.00 16.51 -5.41
N SER A 86 26.60 17.46 -4.69
CA SER A 86 27.10 18.70 -5.25
C SER A 86 28.62 18.74 -5.12
N LYS A 87 29.29 18.39 -6.22
CA LYS A 87 30.58 18.95 -6.68
C LYS A 87 31.01 18.21 -7.95
N LYS A 88 30.49 18.66 -9.09
CA LYS A 88 31.25 18.64 -10.34
C LYS A 88 31.94 20.00 -10.45
N PRO A 89 33.26 20.13 -10.24
CA PRO A 89 33.98 21.21 -10.87
C PRO A 89 34.24 20.81 -12.33
N SER A 90 33.74 21.63 -13.26
CA SER A 90 34.23 21.61 -14.64
C SER A 90 35.58 22.32 -14.70
N ASN A 91 36.62 21.60 -15.10
CA ASN A 91 37.67 22.04 -16.03
C ASN A 91 38.74 20.95 -16.13
#